data_AF-A0A8H7SDF6-F1
#
_entry.id   AF-A0A8H7SDF6-F1
#
_cell.length_a   1.000
_cell.length_b   1.000
_cell.length_c   1.000
_cell.angle_alpha   90.00
_cell.angle_beta   90.00
_cell.angle_gamma   90.00
#
_symmetry.space_group_name_H-M   'P 1'
#
loop_
_entity.id
_entity.type
_entity.pdbx_description
1 polymer ?
#
loop_
_entity_poly.entity_id
_entity_poly.type
_entity_poly.pdbx_seq_one_letter_code
_entity_poly.pdbx_strand_id
1 'polypeptide(L)'
;MPQQKTATITERRASYPLQQRLKIYSPDSMARRLNQEKTQGKLVVNGVNILNKSCLDKDIILDRMKQRRETHNRVERRRRDMLNGLINQLAQAMPQTVFSEPEKCHRAEILRQAISYIESIKRENEAMRIQLGHIPATVTMETMPSSPSSPSSSSSSCSSSASSSPASSFLPQQQTEQQQQQQPLHHIYQLPQLHQFSQSFSTTSNTNSSNNNNNNNNIEGSSSFML
;
A
#
# COMPACT_ATOMS: atom_id res chain seq x y z
N MET A 1 -14.82 67.86 -4.11
CA MET A 1 -15.92 66.89 -3.88
C MET A 1 -15.54 65.97 -2.73
N PRO A 2 -16.11 66.11 -1.53
CA PRO A 2 -15.77 65.24 -0.40
C PRO A 2 -16.37 63.83 -0.59
N GLN A 3 -15.52 62.81 -0.54
CA GLN A 3 -15.92 61.40 -0.60
C GLN A 3 -16.67 61.03 0.69
N GLN A 4 -17.94 60.63 0.57
CA GLN A 4 -18.73 60.12 1.68
C GLN A 4 -18.21 58.71 2.04
N LYS A 5 -17.57 58.58 3.21
CA LYS A 5 -17.17 57.28 3.76
C LYS A 5 -18.42 56.50 4.17
N THR A 6 -18.70 55.38 3.51
CA THR A 6 -19.81 54.50 3.87
C THR A 6 -19.39 53.63 5.06
N ALA A 7 -20.02 53.86 6.21
CA ALA A 7 -19.73 53.10 7.42
C ALA A 7 -20.02 51.60 7.23
N THR A 8 -19.09 50.76 7.68
CA THR A 8 -19.23 49.31 7.60
C THR A 8 -20.38 48.83 8.49
N ILE A 9 -20.90 47.62 8.25
CA ILE A 9 -22.02 47.06 9.04
C ILE A 9 -21.62 46.93 10.52
N THR A 10 -20.37 46.54 10.78
CA THR A 10 -19.84 46.43 12.15
C THR A 10 -19.77 47.80 12.83
N GLU A 11 -19.32 48.82 12.11
CA GLU A 11 -19.21 50.19 12.59
C GLU A 11 -20.59 50.82 12.87
N ARG A 12 -21.57 50.60 11.98
CA ARG A 12 -22.97 50.99 12.22
C ARG A 12 -23.61 50.27 13.40
N ARG A 13 -23.15 49.08 13.77
CA ARG A 13 -23.66 48.35 14.94
C ARG A 13 -23.03 48.81 16.24
N ALA A 14 -21.83 49.38 16.20
CA ALA A 14 -21.15 49.92 17.37
C ALA A 14 -21.80 51.20 17.90
N SER A 15 -22.55 51.92 17.06
CA SER A 15 -23.27 53.14 17.45
C SER A 15 -24.59 52.88 18.20
N TYR A 16 -25.07 51.63 18.30
CA TYR A 16 -26.27 51.33 19.08
C TYR A 16 -26.00 51.34 20.59
N PRO A 17 -26.97 51.81 21.40
CA PRO A 17 -26.96 51.66 22.85
C PRO A 17 -26.67 50.21 23.26
N LEU A 18 -25.87 50.04 24.31
CA LEU A 18 -25.35 48.74 24.75
C LEU A 18 -26.48 47.71 24.96
N GLN A 19 -27.64 48.15 25.45
CA GLN A 19 -28.81 47.30 25.69
C GLN A 19 -29.34 46.66 24.39
N GLN A 20 -29.33 47.41 23.28
CA GLN A 20 -29.74 46.89 21.97
C GLN A 20 -28.71 45.92 21.40
N ARG A 21 -27.41 46.18 21.63
CA ARG A 21 -26.34 45.25 21.22
C ARG A 21 -26.45 43.91 21.95
N LEU A 22 -26.67 43.94 23.27
CA LEU A 22 -26.85 42.72 24.07
C LEU A 22 -28.06 41.90 23.63
N LYS A 23 -29.14 42.55 23.17
CA LYS A 23 -30.32 41.86 22.62
C LYS A 23 -30.02 41.11 21.31
N ILE A 24 -29.14 41.67 20.46
CA ILE A 24 -28.74 41.04 19.20
C ILE A 24 -27.79 39.85 19.45
N TYR A 25 -26.89 39.98 20.41
CA TYR A 25 -25.89 38.96 20.79
C TYR A 25 -26.29 38.15 22.03
N SER A 26 -27.58 38.02 22.31
CA SER A 26 -28.02 37.12 23.37
C SER A 26 -27.64 35.68 23.00
N PRO A 27 -27.20 34.85 23.96
CA PRO A 27 -26.87 33.45 23.70
C PRO A 27 -28.03 32.70 23.04
N ASP A 28 -29.28 33.05 23.36
CA ASP A 28 -30.48 32.47 22.75
C ASP A 28 -30.67 32.89 21.29
N SER A 29 -30.43 34.16 20.95
CA SER A 29 -30.52 34.62 19.55
C SER A 29 -29.39 34.02 18.70
N MET A 30 -28.19 33.89 19.24
CA MET A 30 -27.07 33.22 18.55
C MET A 30 -27.31 31.72 18.39
N ALA A 31 -27.83 31.03 19.41
CA ALA A 31 -28.15 29.60 19.34
C ALA A 31 -29.26 29.31 18.30
N ARG A 32 -30.32 30.14 18.25
CA ARG A 32 -31.35 30.04 17.21
C ARG A 32 -30.80 30.27 15.81
N ARG A 33 -29.87 31.22 15.64
CA ARG A 33 -29.22 31.50 14.35
C ARG A 33 -28.33 30.35 13.89
N LEU A 34 -27.54 29.77 14.80
CA LEU A 34 -26.69 28.62 14.52
C LEU A 34 -27.51 27.39 14.10
N ASN A 35 -28.70 27.22 14.67
CA ASN A 35 -29.63 26.14 14.29
C ASN A 35 -30.37 26.44 12.98
N GLN A 36 -30.69 27.70 12.67
CA GLN A 36 -31.25 28.07 11.37
C GLN A 36 -30.23 27.93 10.22
N GLU A 37 -28.96 28.26 10.45
CA GLU A 37 -27.88 28.12 9.47
C GLU A 37 -27.60 26.65 9.10
N LYS A 38 -27.89 25.71 10.02
CA LYS A 38 -27.90 24.26 9.72
C LYS A 38 -29.02 23.84 8.76
N THR A 39 -30.05 24.65 8.54
CA THR A 39 -31.23 24.30 7.72
C THR A 39 -31.39 25.10 6.42
N GLN A 40 -30.61 26.18 6.21
CA GLN A 40 -30.76 27.05 5.03
C GLN A 40 -29.74 26.80 3.90
N GLY A 41 -29.18 25.59 3.83
CA GLY A 41 -28.26 25.20 2.77
C GLY A 41 -28.89 24.26 1.74
N LYS A 42 -29.97 24.66 1.06
CA LYS A 42 -30.44 23.94 -0.15
C LYS A 42 -30.17 24.81 -1.38
N LEU A 43 -28.90 24.96 -1.74
CA LEU A 43 -28.52 25.49 -3.04
C LEU A 43 -28.84 24.38 -4.04
N VAL A 44 -29.81 24.68 -4.90
CA VAL A 44 -30.20 23.84 -6.02
C VAL A 44 -29.83 24.63 -7.27
N VAL A 45 -28.94 24.09 -8.09
CA VAL A 45 -28.66 24.63 -9.43
C VAL A 45 -29.19 23.61 -10.43
N ASN A 46 -30.06 24.05 -11.33
CA ASN A 46 -30.71 23.24 -12.37
C ASN A 46 -31.44 22.00 -11.82
N GLY A 47 -32.17 22.13 -10.71
CA GLY A 47 -32.93 21.03 -10.12
C GLY A 47 -32.10 20.01 -9.33
N VAL A 48 -30.77 20.13 -9.32
CA VAL A 48 -29.86 19.28 -8.54
C VAL A 48 -29.45 20.01 -7.26
N ASN A 49 -29.75 19.42 -6.10
CA ASN A 49 -29.33 19.94 -4.81
C ASN A 49 -27.81 19.77 -4.66
N ILE A 50 -27.06 20.85 -4.89
CA ILE A 50 -25.60 20.87 -4.82
C ILE A 50 -25.09 20.77 -3.38
N LEU A 51 -25.97 20.99 -2.39
CA LEU A 51 -25.62 20.96 -0.97
C LEU A 51 -25.97 19.64 -0.28
N ASN A 52 -26.55 18.67 -0.99
CA ASN A 52 -26.78 17.32 -0.44
C ASN A 52 -25.54 16.41 -0.60
N LYS A 53 -24.39 16.88 -0.10
CA LYS A 53 -23.07 16.25 -0.29
C LYS A 53 -22.47 15.63 1.00
N SER A 54 -23.24 15.44 2.06
CA SER A 54 -22.65 15.08 3.37
C SER A 54 -22.97 13.68 3.87
N CYS A 55 -23.92 12.94 3.30
CA CYS A 55 -24.17 11.53 3.64
C CYS A 55 -23.81 10.58 2.49
N LEU A 56 -24.34 10.80 1.29
CA LEU A 56 -24.04 9.96 0.12
C LEU A 56 -22.56 10.02 -0.27
N ASP A 57 -21.94 11.20 -0.22
CA ASP A 57 -20.50 11.32 -0.48
C ASP A 57 -19.67 10.61 0.61
N LYS A 58 -20.14 10.52 1.86
CA LYS A 58 -19.44 9.76 2.91
C LYS A 58 -19.47 8.27 2.62
N ASP A 59 -20.63 7.72 2.27
CA ASP A 59 -20.76 6.31 1.94
C ASP A 59 -19.93 5.94 0.72
N ILE A 60 -19.92 6.79 -0.31
CA ILE A 60 -19.08 6.64 -1.50
C ILE A 60 -17.57 6.70 -1.13
N ILE A 61 -17.17 7.65 -0.28
CA ILE A 61 -15.78 7.78 0.17
C ILE A 61 -15.37 6.55 0.99
N LEU A 62 -16.23 6.09 1.90
CA LEU A 62 -15.99 4.89 2.72
C LEU A 62 -15.88 3.64 1.85
N ASP A 63 -16.76 3.47 0.87
CA ASP A 63 -16.71 2.35 -0.06
C ASP A 63 -15.43 2.39 -0.91
N ARG A 64 -15.06 3.57 -1.44
CA ARG A 64 -13.80 3.75 -2.16
C ARG A 64 -12.59 3.44 -1.28
N MET A 65 -12.62 3.83 0.00
CA MET A 65 -11.56 3.50 0.96
C MET A 65 -11.52 1.99 1.24
N LYS A 66 -12.67 1.34 1.38
CA LYS A 66 -12.79 -0.11 1.56
C LYS A 66 -12.23 -0.86 0.35
N GLN A 67 -12.65 -0.52 -0.87
CA GLN A 67 -12.14 -1.12 -2.11
C GLN A 67 -10.63 -0.96 -2.26
N ARG A 68 -10.07 0.22 -1.91
CA ARG A 68 -8.61 0.43 -1.90
C ARG A 68 -7.90 -0.50 -0.93
N ARG A 69 -8.43 -0.66 0.29
CA ARG A 69 -7.88 -1.58 1.31
C ARG A 69 -7.97 -3.03 0.85
N GLU A 70 -9.10 -3.44 0.27
CA GLU A 70 -9.30 -4.80 -0.25
C GLU A 70 -8.34 -5.11 -1.41
N THR A 71 -8.20 -4.19 -2.35
CA THR A 71 -7.27 -4.32 -3.48
C THR A 71 -5.83 -4.44 -2.97
N HIS A 72 -5.43 -3.56 -2.05
CA HIS A 72 -4.11 -3.61 -1.43
C HIS A 72 -3.87 -4.93 -0.70
N ASN A 73 -4.83 -5.39 0.12
CA ASN A 73 -4.74 -6.66 0.85
C ASN A 73 -4.63 -7.87 -0.08
N ARG A 74 -5.37 -7.86 -1.19
CA ARG A 74 -5.31 -8.90 -2.21
C ARG A 74 -3.93 -8.96 -2.87
N VAL A 75 -3.38 -7.81 -3.25
CA VAL A 75 -2.03 -7.71 -3.83
C VAL A 75 -0.98 -8.22 -2.85
N GLU A 76 -1.01 -7.77 -1.60
CA GLU A 76 -0.03 -8.20 -0.60
C GLU A 76 -0.17 -9.68 -0.23
N ARG A 77 -1.39 -10.23 -0.21
CA ARG A 77 -1.59 -11.68 -0.04
C ARG A 77 -0.91 -12.45 -1.17
N ARG A 78 -1.14 -12.06 -2.43
CA ARG A 78 -0.49 -12.69 -3.58
C ARG A 78 1.04 -12.60 -3.52
N ARG A 79 1.58 -11.46 -3.07
CA ARG A 79 3.02 -11.27 -2.85
C ARG A 79 3.55 -12.26 -1.81
N ARG A 80 2.87 -12.40 -0.67
CA ARG A 80 3.25 -13.35 0.39
C ARG A 80 3.17 -14.80 -0.09
N ASP A 81 2.13 -15.16 -0.83
CA ASP A 81 1.96 -16.53 -1.35
C ASP A 81 3.10 -16.89 -2.31
N MET A 82 3.50 -15.96 -3.19
CA MET A 82 4.67 -16.11 -4.06
C MET A 82 5.96 -16.27 -3.26
N LEU A 83 6.20 -15.41 -2.26
CA LEU A 83 7.38 -15.51 -1.39
C LEU A 83 7.45 -16.86 -0.66
N ASN A 84 6.32 -17.30 -0.11
CA ASN A 84 6.23 -18.60 0.57
C ASN A 84 6.49 -19.75 -0.42
N GLY A 85 5.96 -19.65 -1.64
CA GLY A 85 6.22 -20.59 -2.71
C GLY A 85 7.70 -20.71 -3.04
N LEU A 86 8.43 -19.59 -3.14
CA LEU A 86 9.88 -19.59 -3.39
C LEU A 86 10.68 -20.21 -2.25
N ILE A 87 10.32 -19.93 -0.99
CA ILE A 87 10.99 -20.54 0.17
C ILE A 87 10.77 -22.06 0.19
N ASN A 88 9.56 -22.53 -0.14
CA ASN A 88 9.28 -23.95 -0.19
C ASN A 88 10.01 -24.65 -1.34
N GLN A 89 10.11 -24.02 -2.52
CA GLN A 89 10.92 -24.53 -3.62
C GLN A 89 12.40 -24.63 -3.25
N LEU A 90 12.93 -23.63 -2.53
CA LEU A 90 14.31 -23.65 -2.03
C LEU A 90 14.53 -24.83 -1.08
N ALA A 91 13.60 -25.09 -0.16
CA ALA A 91 13.68 -26.22 0.76
C ALA A 91 13.68 -27.57 0.00
N GLN A 92 12.88 -27.70 -1.05
CA GLN A 92 12.81 -28.92 -1.87
C GLN A 92 14.06 -29.15 -2.74
N ALA A 93 14.73 -28.08 -3.17
CA ALA A 93 15.96 -28.18 -3.97
C ALA A 93 17.17 -28.64 -3.16
N MET A 94 17.09 -28.59 -1.83
CA MET A 94 18.15 -29.00 -0.94
C MET A 94 18.07 -30.49 -0.58
N PRO A 95 19.20 -31.14 -0.23
CA PRO A 95 19.19 -32.53 0.17
C PRO A 95 18.36 -32.74 1.44
N GLN A 96 17.52 -33.78 1.46
CA GLN A 96 16.64 -34.08 2.59
C GLN A 96 17.41 -34.47 3.86
N THR A 97 18.66 -34.94 3.71
CA THR A 97 19.55 -35.31 4.83
C THR A 97 19.84 -34.15 5.77
N VAL A 98 19.58 -32.93 5.33
CA VAL A 98 19.92 -31.71 6.05
C VAL A 98 18.79 -31.24 6.96
N PHE A 99 17.57 -31.69 6.71
CA PHE A 99 16.41 -31.37 7.53
C PHE A 99 15.98 -32.62 8.31
N SER A 100 16.06 -32.57 9.65
CA SER A 100 15.59 -33.68 10.47
C SER A 100 14.08 -33.90 10.34
N GLU A 101 13.30 -32.85 10.06
CA GLU A 101 11.83 -32.91 9.93
C GLU A 101 11.33 -31.92 8.85
N PRO A 102 11.10 -32.37 7.60
CA PRO A 102 10.82 -31.48 6.47
C PRO A 102 9.50 -30.71 6.58
N GLU A 103 8.53 -31.21 7.36
CA GLU A 103 7.21 -30.58 7.48
C GLU A 103 7.19 -29.36 8.43
N LYS A 104 8.22 -29.18 9.26
CA LYS A 104 8.25 -28.14 10.31
C LYS A 104 9.44 -27.20 10.22
N CYS A 105 10.19 -27.22 9.11
CA CYS A 105 11.36 -26.36 8.97
C CYS A 105 10.96 -24.88 9.04
N HIS A 106 11.61 -24.16 9.97
CA HIS A 106 11.39 -22.72 10.09
C HIS A 106 12.04 -21.98 8.91
N ARG A 107 11.41 -20.89 8.43
CA ARG A 107 11.93 -20.09 7.30
C ARG A 107 13.38 -19.66 7.49
N ALA A 108 13.74 -19.24 8.70
CA ALA A 108 15.08 -18.80 9.02
C ALA A 108 16.10 -19.96 8.94
N GLU A 109 15.69 -21.17 9.26
CA GLU A 109 16.52 -22.37 9.19
C GLU A 109 16.74 -22.80 7.75
N ILE A 110 15.69 -22.81 6.92
CA ILE A 110 15.79 -23.06 5.47
C ILE A 110 16.84 -22.12 4.85
N LEU A 111 16.77 -20.81 5.16
CA LEU A 111 17.69 -19.83 4.61
C LEU A 111 19.15 -20.04 5.07
N ARG A 112 19.38 -20.31 6.36
CA ARG A 112 20.73 -20.61 6.87
C ARG A 112 21.31 -21.85 6.22
N GLN A 113 20.48 -22.87 6.07
CA GLN A 113 20.92 -24.14 5.54
C GLN A 113 21.16 -24.10 4.03
N ALA A 114 20.38 -23.30 3.30
CA ALA A 114 20.62 -23.00 1.89
C ALA A 114 22.00 -22.35 1.68
N ILE A 115 22.38 -21.40 2.53
CA ILE A 115 23.71 -20.76 2.46
C ILE A 115 24.81 -21.81 2.67
N SER A 116 24.71 -22.60 3.75
CA SER A 116 25.68 -23.66 4.05
C SER A 116 25.80 -24.68 2.91
N TYR A 117 24.68 -25.06 2.29
CA TYR A 117 24.67 -26.00 1.17
C TYR A 117 25.29 -25.41 -0.11
N ILE A 118 25.04 -24.14 -0.41
CA ILE A 118 25.69 -23.46 -1.54
C ILE A 118 27.21 -23.42 -1.33
N GLU A 119 27.68 -23.14 -0.12
CA GLU A 119 29.11 -23.15 0.21
C GLU A 119 29.73 -24.54 0.09
N SER A 120 29.03 -25.60 0.51
CA SER A 120 29.53 -26.97 0.36
C SER A 120 29.65 -27.36 -1.11
N ILE A 121 28.63 -27.07 -1.93
CA ILE A 121 28.66 -27.34 -3.37
C ILE A 121 29.80 -26.56 -4.05
N LYS A 122 30.01 -25.29 -3.69
CA LYS A 122 31.09 -24.48 -4.24
C LYS A 122 32.46 -25.11 -3.95
N ARG A 123 32.68 -25.54 -2.70
CA ARG A 123 33.92 -26.19 -2.27
C ARG A 123 34.15 -27.52 -3.00
N GLU A 124 33.10 -28.33 -3.13
CA GLU A 124 33.18 -29.61 -3.84
C GLU A 124 33.47 -29.41 -5.33
N ASN A 125 32.78 -28.47 -5.98
CA ASN A 125 33.05 -28.11 -7.38
C ASN A 125 34.49 -27.62 -7.58
N GLU A 126 35.02 -26.83 -6.65
CA GLU A 126 36.42 -26.40 -6.70
C GLU A 126 37.38 -27.58 -6.59
N ALA A 127 37.16 -28.48 -5.63
CA ALA A 127 37.96 -29.68 -5.48
C ALA A 127 37.93 -30.57 -6.74
N MET A 128 36.76 -30.78 -7.34
CA MET A 128 36.61 -31.53 -8.59
C MET A 128 37.34 -30.85 -9.76
N ARG A 129 37.29 -29.52 -9.85
CA ARG A 129 38.02 -28.77 -10.87
C ARG A 129 39.53 -28.94 -10.75
N ILE A 130 40.06 -28.92 -9.53
CA ILE A 130 41.48 -29.19 -9.26
C ILE A 130 41.85 -30.60 -9.69
N GLN A 131 41.02 -31.61 -9.36
CA GLN A 131 41.26 -33.00 -9.75
C GLN A 131 41.26 -33.21 -11.27
N LEU A 132 40.43 -32.45 -12.00
CA LEU A 132 40.38 -32.47 -13.46
C LEU A 132 41.50 -31.64 -14.12
N GLY A 133 42.40 -31.02 -13.35
CA GLY A 133 43.48 -30.18 -13.87
C GLY A 133 43.05 -28.79 -14.32
N HIS A 134 41.82 -28.38 -14.00
CA HIS A 134 41.31 -27.04 -14.29
C HIS A 134 41.69 -26.11 -13.13
N ILE A 135 42.92 -25.60 -13.15
CA ILE A 135 43.39 -24.58 -12.19
C ILE A 135 42.49 -23.34 -12.36
N PRO A 136 41.84 -22.84 -11.29
CA PRO A 136 41.05 -21.62 -11.39
C PRO A 136 41.99 -20.46 -11.75
N ALA A 137 41.74 -19.82 -12.89
CA ALA A 137 42.51 -18.69 -13.42
C ALA A 137 42.39 -17.39 -12.58
N THR A 138 42.13 -17.50 -11.27
CA THR A 138 41.86 -16.35 -10.38
C THR A 138 43.03 -16.02 -9.44
N VAL A 139 44.23 -16.57 -9.67
CA VAL A 139 45.48 -16.11 -9.01
C VAL A 139 46.50 -15.69 -10.07
N THR A 140 46.10 -14.81 -10.97
CA THR A 140 47.01 -14.02 -11.81
C THR A 140 46.49 -12.60 -11.86
N MET A 141 46.68 -11.84 -10.78
CA MET A 141 46.85 -10.39 -10.81
C MET A 141 47.55 -9.96 -9.52
N GLU A 142 48.88 -9.86 -9.54
CA GLU A 142 49.60 -8.65 -9.13
C GLU A 142 50.95 -8.60 -9.84
N THR A 143 51.25 -7.43 -10.40
CA THR A 143 52.53 -6.99 -10.98
C THR A 143 52.82 -7.40 -12.44
N MET A 144 52.30 -6.62 -13.38
CA MET A 144 53.11 -5.89 -14.37
C MET A 144 52.23 -4.78 -15.03
N PRO A 145 52.64 -3.50 -15.02
CA PRO A 145 51.93 -2.41 -15.69
C PRO A 145 52.43 -2.27 -17.13
N SER A 146 51.53 -2.36 -18.12
CA SER A 146 51.82 -1.95 -19.51
C SER A 146 50.54 -1.60 -20.27
N SER A 147 50.29 -0.30 -20.38
CA SER A 147 49.73 0.45 -21.51
C SER A 147 48.27 0.23 -21.99
N PRO A 148 47.49 1.32 -22.18
CA PRO A 148 46.15 1.29 -22.76
C PRO A 148 46.20 1.33 -24.30
N SER A 149 45.49 0.40 -24.96
CA SER A 149 45.15 0.50 -26.38
C SER A 149 43.65 0.24 -26.59
N SER A 150 43.12 1.01 -27.54
CA SER A 150 41.73 1.43 -27.75
C SER A 150 40.69 0.34 -28.10
N PRO A 151 39.38 0.65 -27.95
CA PRO A 151 38.29 -0.26 -28.32
C PRO A 151 37.98 -0.22 -29.83
N SER A 152 37.92 -1.37 -30.47
CA SER A 152 37.32 -1.55 -31.80
C SER A 152 35.92 -2.15 -31.68
N SER A 153 34.97 -1.40 -32.22
CA SER A 153 33.57 -1.75 -32.43
C SER A 153 33.43 -2.87 -33.45
N SER A 154 32.75 -3.95 -33.08
CA SER A 154 32.25 -4.94 -34.04
C SER A 154 30.72 -5.06 -33.94
N SER A 155 30.08 -4.47 -34.95
CA SER A 155 28.69 -4.69 -35.34
C SER A 155 28.49 -6.13 -35.79
N SER A 156 27.54 -6.85 -35.20
CA SER A 156 27.04 -8.11 -35.74
C SER A 156 25.52 -8.04 -35.89
N SER A 157 25.10 -8.04 -37.14
CA SER A 157 23.76 -8.28 -37.63
C SER A 157 23.59 -9.78 -37.87
N CYS A 158 22.47 -10.37 -37.44
CA CYS A 158 21.99 -11.64 -38.01
C CYS A 158 20.45 -11.75 -37.90
N SER A 159 19.83 -11.52 -39.07
CA SER A 159 18.77 -12.32 -39.70
C SER A 159 17.82 -13.17 -38.85
N SER A 160 16.57 -12.69 -38.82
CA SER A 160 15.31 -13.41 -39.02
C SER A 160 15.35 -14.90 -39.39
N SER A 161 14.64 -15.71 -38.62
CA SER A 161 13.97 -16.93 -39.10
C SER A 161 12.53 -16.97 -38.61
N ALA A 162 11.61 -17.01 -39.58
CA ALA A 162 10.19 -17.15 -39.40
C ALA A 162 9.83 -18.62 -39.13
N SER A 163 8.87 -18.87 -38.24
CA SER A 163 8.04 -20.07 -38.30
C SER A 163 6.60 -19.76 -37.86
N SER A 164 5.70 -20.31 -38.65
CA SER A 164 4.26 -20.09 -38.85
C SER A 164 3.36 -20.83 -37.83
N SER A 165 2.41 -20.12 -37.19
CA SER A 165 0.92 -20.24 -37.34
C SER A 165 0.22 -21.35 -36.52
N PRO A 166 -1.13 -21.34 -36.28
CA PRO A 166 -2.13 -20.24 -36.19
C PRO A 166 -3.20 -20.37 -35.05
N ALA A 167 -4.06 -19.33 -34.92
CA ALA A 167 -5.45 -19.27 -34.39
C ALA A 167 -5.68 -19.47 -32.86
N SER A 168 -6.48 -18.69 -32.12
CA SER A 168 -7.79 -18.09 -32.43
C SER A 168 -8.17 -16.97 -31.43
N SER A 169 -8.61 -15.81 -31.95
CA SER A 169 -9.82 -15.04 -31.57
C SER A 169 -10.26 -14.88 -30.10
N PHE A 170 -10.20 -13.66 -29.55
CA PHE A 170 -11.35 -12.75 -29.35
C PHE A 170 -10.96 -11.55 -28.46
N LEU A 171 -11.10 -10.35 -29.02
CA LEU A 171 -10.84 -9.06 -28.39
C LEU A 171 -12.16 -8.30 -28.32
N PRO A 172 -12.58 -7.75 -27.17
CA PRO A 172 -13.51 -6.63 -27.17
C PRO A 172 -12.74 -5.33 -26.94
N GLN A 173 -12.77 -4.53 -27.98
CA GLN A 173 -12.47 -3.11 -28.06
C GLN A 173 -13.36 -2.33 -27.08
N GLN A 174 -12.76 -1.49 -26.23
CA GLN A 174 -13.46 -0.33 -25.68
C GLN A 174 -12.56 0.91 -25.75
N GLN A 175 -12.95 1.81 -26.65
CA GLN A 175 -12.60 3.22 -26.65
C GLN A 175 -13.28 3.89 -25.45
N THR A 176 -12.57 4.79 -24.76
CA THR A 176 -13.05 6.18 -24.61
C THR A 176 -11.92 7.10 -24.20
N GLU A 177 -11.65 8.03 -25.12
CA GLU A 177 -11.39 9.47 -24.96
C GLU A 177 -10.28 10.02 -24.05
N GLN A 178 -9.46 10.82 -24.73
CA GLN A 178 -8.55 11.83 -24.23
C GLN A 178 -9.31 12.95 -23.52
N GLN A 179 -8.71 13.49 -22.45
CA GLN A 179 -8.55 14.94 -22.36
C GLN A 179 -7.33 15.32 -21.52
N GLN A 180 -6.45 16.10 -22.15
CA GLN A 180 -5.36 16.84 -21.55
C GLN A 180 -5.88 17.79 -20.46
N GLN A 181 -5.18 17.83 -19.32
CA GLN A 181 -4.78 19.12 -18.76
C GLN A 181 -3.51 18.96 -17.92
N GLN A 182 -2.41 19.48 -18.45
CA GLN A 182 -1.22 19.83 -17.66
C GLN A 182 -1.53 21.13 -16.90
N GLN A 183 -1.18 21.20 -15.61
CA GLN A 183 -0.82 22.43 -14.88
C GLN A 183 -0.19 22.07 -13.51
N PRO A 184 0.51 23.01 -12.82
CA PRO A 184 1.94 22.87 -12.48
C PRO A 184 2.23 22.47 -11.03
N LEU A 185 3.49 22.10 -10.81
CA LEU A 185 4.13 21.90 -9.50
C LEU A 185 3.96 23.11 -8.59
N HIS A 186 3.36 22.93 -7.41
CA HIS A 186 3.62 23.78 -6.26
C HIS A 186 3.47 23.04 -4.93
N HIS A 187 4.49 23.29 -4.08
CA HIS A 187 4.53 23.17 -2.62
C HIS A 187 4.89 21.82 -1.99
N ILE A 188 6.20 21.68 -1.78
CA ILE A 188 6.85 21.19 -0.55
C ILE A 188 5.92 21.32 0.66
N TYR A 189 5.56 20.19 1.25
CA TYR A 189 4.99 20.15 2.58
C TYR A 189 6.12 20.33 3.59
N GLN A 190 6.10 21.48 4.25
CA GLN A 190 6.87 21.71 5.46
C GLN A 190 6.26 20.88 6.59
N LEU A 191 7.06 19.96 7.12
CA LEU A 191 6.75 19.09 8.25
C LEU A 191 6.55 19.95 9.51
N PRO A 192 5.41 19.86 10.24
CA PRO A 192 5.33 20.44 11.57
C PRO A 192 6.23 19.62 12.50
N GLN A 193 7.20 20.28 13.16
CA GLN A 193 7.91 19.67 14.27
C GLN A 193 6.92 19.31 15.37
N LEU A 194 6.83 18.01 15.66
CA LEU A 194 6.16 17.48 16.84
C LEU A 194 6.91 17.99 18.08
N HIS A 195 6.27 18.93 18.78
CA HIS A 195 6.63 19.25 20.15
C HIS A 195 6.45 17.98 21.00
N GLN A 196 7.51 17.61 21.71
CA GLN A 196 7.48 16.58 22.73
C GLN A 196 6.56 17.03 23.87
N PHE A 197 5.32 16.52 23.90
CA PHE A 197 4.55 16.46 25.13
C PHE A 197 4.85 15.11 25.79
N SER A 198 5.76 15.16 26.76
CA SER A 198 5.90 14.11 27.76
C SER A 198 4.65 14.13 28.62
N GLN A 199 3.69 13.25 28.33
CA GLN A 199 2.63 12.91 29.26
C GLN A 199 2.81 11.45 29.68
N SER A 200 3.10 11.29 30.96
CA SER A 200 3.14 10.04 31.72
C SER A 200 1.89 9.21 31.46
N PHE A 201 2.06 8.03 30.85
CA PHE A 201 1.00 7.03 30.75
C PHE A 201 0.80 6.37 32.11
N SER A 202 -0.33 6.65 32.76
CA SER A 202 -0.87 5.78 33.80
C SER A 202 -1.51 4.57 33.11
N THR A 203 -0.93 3.40 33.32
CA THR A 203 -1.48 2.11 32.89
C THR A 203 -2.80 1.84 33.61
N THR A 204 -3.93 1.95 32.90
CA THR A 204 -5.17 1.30 33.30
C THR A 204 -5.26 -0.03 32.55
N SER A 205 -4.98 -1.10 33.28
CA SER A 205 -5.24 -2.48 32.90
C SER A 205 -6.75 -2.68 32.75
N ASN A 206 -7.22 -2.73 31.51
CA ASN A 206 -8.58 -3.14 31.19
C ASN A 206 -8.60 -4.63 30.82
N THR A 207 -8.84 -5.47 31.83
CA THR A 207 -9.16 -6.88 31.68
C THR A 207 -10.62 -7.00 31.23
N ASN A 208 -10.86 -7.21 29.94
CA ASN A 208 -12.18 -7.65 29.48
C ASN A 208 -12.12 -9.16 29.18
N SER A 209 -12.41 -9.92 30.23
CA SER A 209 -12.76 -11.34 30.16
C SER A 209 -14.24 -11.50 29.78
N SER A 210 -14.52 -12.59 29.07
CA SER A 210 -15.79 -13.32 29.01
C SER A 210 -16.91 -12.77 28.11
N ASN A 211 -17.10 -13.43 26.96
CA ASN A 211 -18.26 -14.33 26.71
C ASN A 211 -18.07 -14.94 25.31
N ASN A 212 -17.69 -16.21 25.18
CA ASN A 212 -18.53 -17.40 25.33
C ASN A 212 -19.78 -17.35 24.45
N ASN A 213 -19.72 -17.99 23.27
CA ASN A 213 -20.86 -18.72 22.75
C ASN A 213 -20.41 -19.88 21.87
N ASN A 214 -20.57 -21.07 22.48
CA ASN A 214 -20.72 -22.37 21.85
C ASN A 214 -21.59 -22.29 20.59
N ASN A 215 -21.15 -22.94 19.51
CA ASN A 215 -22.08 -23.61 18.62
C ASN A 215 -21.50 -24.98 18.26
N ASN A 216 -21.88 -25.93 19.10
CA ASN A 216 -21.78 -27.36 18.93
C ASN A 216 -23.09 -27.79 18.28
N ASN A 217 -23.05 -28.32 17.06
CA ASN A 217 -24.09 -29.06 16.31
C ASN A 217 -23.40 -29.41 14.97
N ASN A 218 -23.24 -30.65 14.49
CA ASN A 218 -24.10 -31.80 14.59
C ASN A 218 -23.26 -33.03 14.12
N ILE A 219 -23.09 -34.05 14.98
CA ILE A 219 -22.58 -35.37 14.60
C ILE A 219 -23.82 -36.28 14.60
N GLU A 220 -24.41 -36.48 13.42
CA GLU A 220 -25.26 -37.63 13.15
C GLU A 220 -24.96 -38.11 11.73
N GLY A 221 -24.42 -39.32 11.64
CA GLY A 221 -24.00 -39.95 10.40
C GLY A 221 -23.69 -41.43 10.62
N SER A 222 -24.56 -42.08 11.40
CA SER A 222 -24.63 -43.53 11.53
C SER A 222 -24.96 -44.15 10.17
N SER A 223 -24.02 -44.91 9.62
CA SER A 223 -24.26 -45.93 8.59
C SER A 223 -23.23 -47.02 8.86
N SER A 224 -23.52 -48.04 9.67
CA SER A 224 -24.42 -49.16 9.38
C SER A 224 -24.20 -49.72 7.98
N PHE A 225 -23.07 -50.39 7.78
CA PHE A 225 -22.99 -51.45 6.79
C PHE A 225 -22.71 -52.79 7.49
N MET A 226 -23.70 -53.65 7.37
CA MET A 226 -23.72 -55.06 7.72
C MET A 226 -22.89 -55.88 6.72
N LEU A 227 -22.35 -56.98 7.27
CA LEU A 227 -22.00 -58.27 6.64
C LEU A 227 -20.88 -58.28 5.60
#